data_AF-A0A0R1MM96-F1
#
_entry.id   AF-A0A0R1MM96-F1
#
_cell.length_a   1.000
_cell.length_b   1.000
_cell.length_c   1.000
_cell.angle_alpha   90.00
_cell.angle_beta   90.00
_cell.angle_gamma   90.00
#
_symmetry.space_group_name_H-M   'P 1'
#
loop_
_entity.id
_entity.type
_entity.pdbx_description
1 polymer ?
#
loop_
_entity_poly.entity_id
_entity_poly.type
_entity_poly.pdbx_seq_one_letter_code
_entity_poly.pdbx_strand_id
1 'polypeptide(L)'
;MMQNENIKLLANIASTDFYYYNGEKVQLISENDAFKMDALVNEAIKLRVKGTLTIVNINNFYVVVIPLEDFKSLIMIPHINTTNIPRDYKATTKFVNNIHQLCELVYQLFTQKKAPEWKMSVKKIPAQAKRIKFANKSELKQLYKNEQEIFKIINDDNLPFFQQKLAQPTLTEYMGSLFEKQHFERGQKDIVIRFVSLLINAVISNQEVAVTVALKIQDDILGTIEFKKEIPPFKLWMDQLVNYGWISLHCSAFLS
;
A
#
# COMPACT_ATOMS: atom_id res chain seq x y z
N MET A 1 -16.96 -20.31 -24.92
CA MET A 1 -15.78 -20.07 -24.05
C MET A 1 -16.21 -20.39 -22.62
N MET A 2 -16.09 -21.65 -22.19
CA MET A 2 -16.44 -22.12 -20.83
C MET A 2 -15.26 -21.83 -19.87
N GLN A 3 -14.76 -20.60 -19.89
CA GLN A 3 -13.60 -20.18 -19.11
C GLN A 3 -13.99 -18.92 -18.35
N ASN A 4 -14.45 -19.06 -17.09
CA ASN A 4 -14.00 -18.14 -16.02
C ASN A 4 -14.50 -18.47 -14.61
N GLU A 5 -15.62 -19.17 -14.42
CA GLU A 5 -16.20 -19.30 -13.06
C GLU A 5 -15.33 -20.10 -12.09
N ASN A 6 -14.73 -21.20 -12.55
CA ASN A 6 -13.85 -22.01 -11.70
C ASN A 6 -12.57 -21.27 -11.30
N ILE A 7 -12.02 -20.43 -12.18
CA ILE A 7 -10.84 -19.62 -11.85
C ILE A 7 -11.21 -18.49 -10.90
N LYS A 8 -12.37 -17.85 -11.08
CA LYS A 8 -12.88 -16.85 -10.13
C LYS A 8 -13.11 -17.46 -8.75
N LEU A 9 -13.73 -18.65 -8.68
CA LEU A 9 -13.92 -19.36 -7.43
C LEU A 9 -12.58 -19.71 -6.77
N LEU A 10 -11.63 -20.23 -7.55
CA LEU A 10 -10.30 -20.54 -7.05
C LEU A 10 -9.55 -19.28 -6.58
N ALA A 11 -9.68 -18.16 -7.28
CA ALA A 11 -9.11 -16.87 -6.89
C ALA A 11 -9.58 -16.43 -5.50
N ASN A 12 -10.88 -16.59 -5.24
CA ASN A 12 -11.49 -16.25 -3.96
C ASN A 12 -11.04 -17.22 -2.84
N ILE A 13 -11.05 -18.53 -3.11
CA ILE A 13 -10.66 -19.55 -2.11
C ILE A 13 -9.16 -19.44 -1.77
N ALA A 14 -8.31 -19.26 -2.78
CA ALA A 14 -6.86 -19.19 -2.61
C ALA A 14 -6.38 -17.77 -2.25
N SER A 15 -7.26 -16.77 -2.20
CA SER A 15 -6.93 -15.35 -2.02
C SER A 15 -5.80 -14.92 -2.96
N THR A 16 -6.07 -14.97 -4.25
CA THR A 16 -5.04 -14.85 -5.29
C THR A 16 -5.59 -14.13 -6.51
N ASP A 17 -4.82 -13.20 -7.07
CA ASP A 17 -5.16 -12.59 -8.36
C ASP A 17 -4.56 -13.42 -9.50
N PHE A 18 -5.37 -13.63 -10.53
CA PHE A 18 -4.96 -14.34 -11.75
C PHE A 18 -5.02 -13.40 -12.94
N TYR A 19 -3.97 -13.43 -13.74
CA TYR A 19 -3.88 -12.73 -15.02
C TYR A 19 -3.55 -13.71 -16.14
N TYR A 20 -3.98 -13.39 -17.34
CA TYR A 20 -3.61 -14.07 -18.56
C TYR A 20 -2.77 -13.12 -19.43
N TYR A 21 -1.62 -13.60 -19.89
CA TYR A 21 -0.77 -12.93 -20.86
C TYR A 21 -0.79 -13.70 -22.16
N ASN A 22 -1.22 -13.03 -23.24
CA ASN A 22 -1.37 -13.67 -24.55
C ASN A 22 -0.11 -13.56 -25.45
N GLY A 23 0.95 -12.90 -24.98
CA GLY A 23 2.15 -12.56 -25.77
C GLY A 23 2.29 -11.06 -26.06
N GLU A 24 1.21 -10.29 -25.94
CA GLU A 24 1.20 -8.84 -26.19
C GLU A 24 0.59 -8.06 -25.03
N LYS A 25 -0.53 -8.56 -24.49
CA LYS A 25 -1.33 -7.88 -23.47
C LYS A 25 -1.54 -8.77 -22.27
N VAL A 26 -1.62 -8.12 -21.11
CA VAL A 26 -2.01 -8.70 -19.83
C VAL A 26 -3.49 -8.39 -19.60
N GLN A 27 -4.24 -9.38 -19.17
CA GLN A 27 -5.65 -9.26 -18.80
C GLN A 27 -5.88 -9.91 -17.45
N LEU A 28 -6.50 -9.20 -16.52
CA LEU A 28 -6.99 -9.77 -15.26
C LEU A 28 -8.14 -10.75 -15.55
N ILE A 29 -8.08 -11.94 -14.98
CA ILE A 29 -9.09 -13.00 -15.14
C ILE A 29 -9.77 -13.39 -13.82
N SER A 30 -9.20 -13.04 -12.66
CA SER A 30 -9.90 -13.04 -11.37
C SER A 30 -10.68 -11.72 -11.23
N GLU A 31 -11.96 -11.74 -10.90
CA GLU A 31 -12.77 -10.51 -10.77
C GLU A 31 -12.26 -9.52 -9.71
N ASN A 32 -11.39 -9.97 -8.80
CA ASN A 32 -10.74 -9.10 -7.84
C ASN A 32 -9.57 -8.34 -8.48
N ASP A 33 -9.77 -7.04 -8.69
CA ASP A 33 -8.69 -6.06 -8.89
C ASP A 33 -8.39 -5.34 -7.56
N ALA A 34 -8.18 -6.11 -6.49
CA ALA A 34 -8.05 -5.54 -5.15
C ALA A 34 -6.83 -4.61 -5.02
N PHE A 35 -5.80 -4.79 -5.86
CA PHE A 35 -4.52 -4.11 -5.70
C PHE A 35 -3.91 -3.49 -6.98
N LYS A 36 -4.58 -3.52 -8.15
CA LYS A 36 -4.07 -2.93 -9.41
C LYS A 36 -2.60 -3.31 -9.68
N MET A 37 -2.32 -4.60 -9.72
CA MET A 37 -0.96 -5.14 -9.79
C MET A 37 -0.36 -5.19 -11.20
N ASP A 38 -0.90 -4.46 -12.18
CA ASP A 38 -0.47 -4.53 -13.58
C ASP A 38 1.03 -4.24 -13.78
N ALA A 39 1.57 -3.25 -13.05
CA ALA A 39 2.99 -2.91 -13.10
C ALA A 39 3.87 -4.10 -12.65
N LEU A 40 3.46 -4.76 -11.57
CA LEU A 40 4.13 -5.92 -11.00
C LEU A 40 4.06 -7.12 -11.96
N VAL A 41 2.90 -7.37 -12.56
CA VAL A 41 2.70 -8.44 -13.56
C VAL A 41 3.61 -8.21 -14.77
N ASN A 42 3.65 -7.00 -15.31
CA ASN A 42 4.48 -6.66 -16.46
C ASN A 42 5.99 -6.83 -16.17
N GLU A 43 6.43 -6.53 -14.96
CA GLU A 43 7.82 -6.76 -14.54
C GLU A 43 8.12 -8.26 -14.43
N ALA A 44 7.22 -9.04 -13.81
CA ALA A 44 7.38 -10.49 -13.67
C ALA A 44 7.43 -11.20 -15.04
N ILE A 45 6.62 -10.75 -16.01
CA ILE A 45 6.61 -11.29 -17.38
C ILE A 45 7.97 -11.10 -18.06
N LYS A 46 8.67 -9.98 -17.84
CA LYS A 46 10.02 -9.75 -18.38
C LYS A 46 11.07 -10.68 -17.77
N LEU A 47 10.81 -11.15 -16.55
CA LEU A 47 11.72 -12.01 -15.79
C LEU A 47 11.43 -13.51 -15.99
N ARG A 48 10.39 -13.87 -16.74
CA ARG A 48 9.99 -15.26 -16.99
C ARG A 48 11.09 -16.06 -17.70
N VAL A 49 11.21 -17.34 -17.36
CA VAL A 49 12.07 -18.29 -18.07
C VAL A 49 11.18 -19.22 -18.89
N LYS A 50 11.41 -19.25 -20.21
CA LYS A 50 10.56 -19.99 -21.16
C LYS A 50 10.44 -21.46 -20.78
N GLY A 51 9.21 -21.98 -20.78
CA GLY A 51 8.92 -23.39 -20.47
C GLY A 51 9.10 -23.80 -19.00
N THR A 52 9.29 -22.84 -18.09
CA THR A 52 9.46 -23.12 -16.65
C THR A 52 8.43 -22.38 -15.82
N LEU A 53 8.01 -23.01 -14.72
CA LEU A 53 7.23 -22.33 -13.68
C LEU A 53 8.17 -21.31 -13.00
N THR A 54 7.97 -20.03 -13.28
CA THR A 54 8.86 -18.97 -12.77
C THR A 54 8.22 -18.31 -11.55
N ILE A 55 8.86 -18.41 -10.39
CA ILE A 55 8.46 -17.69 -9.18
C ILE A 55 9.41 -16.51 -9.00
N VAL A 56 8.87 -15.30 -9.01
CA VAL A 56 9.64 -14.07 -8.83
C VAL A 56 9.20 -13.39 -7.55
N ASN A 57 10.13 -13.02 -6.69
CA ASN A 57 9.88 -12.06 -5.60
C ASN A 57 10.34 -10.67 -6.07
N ILE A 58 9.40 -9.76 -6.26
CA ILE A 58 9.62 -8.37 -6.67
C ILE A 58 9.06 -7.47 -5.58
N ASN A 59 9.88 -6.62 -4.97
CA ASN A 59 9.44 -5.68 -3.93
C ASN A 59 8.61 -6.33 -2.82
N ASN A 60 9.00 -7.52 -2.36
CA ASN A 60 8.30 -8.29 -1.32
C ASN A 60 6.96 -8.90 -1.76
N PHE A 61 6.65 -8.87 -3.05
CA PHE A 61 5.53 -9.60 -3.64
C PHE A 61 6.03 -10.83 -4.39
N TYR A 62 5.52 -12.00 -4.03
CA TYR A 62 5.64 -13.19 -4.87
C TYR A 62 4.67 -13.12 -6.04
N VAL A 63 5.20 -13.33 -7.24
CA VAL A 63 4.48 -13.48 -8.49
C VAL A 63 4.89 -14.79 -9.12
N VAL A 64 3.94 -15.59 -9.56
CA VAL A 64 4.20 -16.87 -10.22
C VAL A 64 3.74 -16.80 -11.66
N VAL A 65 4.65 -17.06 -12.59
CA VAL A 65 4.39 -17.12 -14.03
C VAL A 65 4.33 -18.59 -14.43
N ILE A 66 3.13 -19.05 -14.74
CA ILE A 66 2.81 -20.41 -15.19
C ILE A 66 2.89 -20.41 -16.72
N PRO A 67 3.84 -21.15 -17.32
CA PRO A 67 3.99 -21.15 -18.76
C PRO A 67 2.82 -21.90 -19.41
N LEU A 68 2.29 -21.31 -20.48
CA LEU A 68 1.40 -21.98 -21.43
C LEU A 68 2.20 -22.30 -22.71
N GLU A 69 1.50 -22.73 -23.76
CA GLU A 69 2.09 -22.92 -25.09
C GLU A 69 2.60 -21.56 -25.66
N ASP A 70 3.73 -21.60 -26.38
CA ASP A 70 4.43 -20.45 -26.98
C ASP A 70 4.90 -19.36 -25.99
N PHE A 71 4.42 -18.12 -26.18
CA PHE A 71 4.73 -16.94 -25.36
C PHE A 71 3.63 -16.65 -24.33
N LYS A 72 2.56 -17.45 -24.29
CA LYS A 72 1.41 -17.24 -23.42
C LYS A 72 1.74 -17.69 -22.00
N SER A 73 1.12 -17.07 -21.01
CA SER A 73 1.33 -17.43 -19.60
C SER A 73 0.11 -17.08 -18.77
N LEU A 74 -0.13 -17.87 -17.72
CA LEU A 74 -0.96 -17.44 -16.60
C LEU A 74 -0.04 -16.82 -15.55
N ILE A 75 -0.50 -15.77 -14.89
CA ILE A 75 0.23 -15.11 -13.82
C ILE A 75 -0.64 -15.17 -12.58
N MET A 76 -0.02 -15.56 -11.47
CA MET A 76 -0.66 -15.74 -10.19
C MET A 76 0.03 -14.85 -9.15
N ILE A 77 -0.74 -14.00 -8.48
CA ILE A 77 -0.28 -13.14 -7.40
C ILE A 77 -1.02 -13.53 -6.11
N PRO A 78 -0.41 -14.36 -5.24
CA PRO A 78 -1.03 -14.68 -3.96
C PRO A 78 -1.07 -13.42 -3.07
N HIS A 79 -2.22 -13.17 -2.43
CA HIS A 79 -2.41 -12.07 -1.47
C HIS A 79 -1.69 -12.31 -0.13
N ILE A 80 -0.91 -13.39 -0.01
CA ILE A 80 -0.06 -13.69 1.17
C ILE A 80 1.03 -12.61 1.37
N ASN A 81 1.21 -11.72 0.40
CA ASN A 81 2.10 -10.57 0.44
C ASN A 81 1.37 -9.38 1.07
N THR A 82 1.44 -9.15 2.38
CA THR A 82 2.20 -7.98 2.89
C THR A 82 2.71 -8.18 4.33
N THR A 83 2.22 -9.18 5.07
CA THR A 83 2.52 -9.32 6.51
C THR A 83 3.26 -10.62 6.89
N ASN A 84 3.23 -11.65 6.04
CA ASN A 84 3.71 -13.00 6.37
C ASN A 84 4.74 -13.57 5.38
N ILE A 85 5.63 -12.73 4.84
CA ILE A 85 6.71 -13.21 3.98
C ILE A 85 7.62 -14.13 4.80
N PRO A 86 7.82 -15.39 4.38
CA PRO A 86 8.75 -16.31 5.01
C PRO A 86 10.13 -15.65 5.18
N ARG A 87 10.52 -15.38 6.42
CA ARG A 87 11.84 -14.83 6.73
C ARG A 87 12.92 -15.91 6.70
N ASP A 88 12.52 -17.18 6.83
CA ASP A 88 13.42 -18.32 6.78
C ASP A 88 13.27 -19.14 5.48
N TYR A 89 14.32 -19.89 5.18
CA TYR A 89 14.42 -20.71 3.98
C TYR A 89 13.35 -21.82 3.97
N LYS A 90 13.06 -22.44 5.11
CA LYS A 90 12.15 -23.59 5.24
C LYS A 90 10.70 -23.22 4.92
N ALA A 91 10.23 -22.08 5.40
CA ALA A 91 8.92 -21.54 5.11
C ALA A 91 8.83 -21.09 3.64
N THR A 92 9.93 -20.60 3.05
CA THR A 92 10.00 -20.32 1.61
C THR A 92 9.85 -21.60 0.79
N THR A 93 10.54 -22.69 1.15
CA THR A 93 10.41 -23.98 0.44
C THR A 93 9.00 -24.56 0.55
N LYS A 94 8.38 -24.49 1.75
CA LYS A 94 7.00 -24.92 1.96
C LYS A 94 6.01 -24.12 1.10
N PHE A 95 6.18 -22.81 1.04
CA PHE A 95 5.38 -21.92 0.19
C PHE A 95 5.52 -22.29 -1.29
N VAL A 96 6.77 -22.47 -1.77
CA VAL A 96 7.08 -22.85 -3.15
C VAL A 96 6.43 -24.20 -3.51
N ASN A 97 6.49 -25.18 -2.62
CA ASN A 97 5.88 -26.50 -2.85
C ASN A 97 4.34 -26.43 -2.90
N ASN A 98 3.72 -25.68 -1.98
CA ASN A 98 2.26 -25.51 -1.98
C ASN A 98 1.77 -24.76 -3.24
N ILE A 99 2.55 -23.79 -3.69
CA ILE A 99 2.26 -23.04 -4.92
C ILE A 99 2.30 -23.93 -6.15
N HIS A 100 3.22 -24.90 -6.22
CA HIS A 100 3.32 -25.79 -7.37
C HIS A 100 1.99 -26.54 -7.63
N GLN A 101 1.42 -27.14 -6.59
CA GLN A 101 0.14 -27.87 -6.69
C GLN A 101 -1.00 -26.94 -7.12
N LEU A 102 -1.04 -25.71 -6.60
CA LEU A 102 -2.01 -24.71 -7.01
C LEU A 102 -1.83 -24.33 -8.48
N CYS A 103 -0.60 -24.18 -8.96
CA CYS A 103 -0.33 -23.88 -10.37
C CYS A 103 -0.76 -25.00 -11.31
N GLU A 104 -0.58 -26.27 -10.91
CA GLU A 104 -1.09 -27.41 -11.68
C GLU A 104 -2.62 -27.39 -11.79
N LEU A 105 -3.31 -27.12 -10.68
CA LEU A 105 -4.77 -26.99 -10.66
C LEU A 105 -5.24 -25.82 -11.54
N VAL A 106 -4.61 -24.65 -11.43
CA VAL A 106 -4.93 -23.46 -12.24
C VAL A 106 -4.76 -23.78 -13.73
N TYR A 107 -3.67 -24.44 -14.11
CA TYR A 107 -3.44 -24.83 -15.50
C TYR A 107 -4.49 -25.83 -15.99
N GLN A 108 -4.85 -26.82 -15.17
CA GLN A 108 -5.88 -27.80 -15.53
C GLN A 108 -7.25 -27.14 -15.72
N LEU A 109 -7.64 -26.25 -14.80
CA LEU A 109 -8.90 -25.52 -14.91
C LEU A 109 -8.93 -24.60 -16.13
N PHE A 110 -7.80 -23.96 -16.46
CA PHE A 110 -7.74 -23.04 -17.60
C PHE A 110 -7.70 -23.79 -18.94
N THR A 111 -6.85 -24.81 -19.06
CA THR A 111 -6.57 -25.49 -20.33
C THR A 111 -7.40 -26.74 -20.58
N GLN A 112 -8.05 -27.27 -19.55
CA GLN A 112 -8.71 -28.58 -19.55
C GLN A 112 -7.75 -29.76 -19.87
N LYS A 113 -6.45 -29.53 -19.72
CA LYS A 113 -5.38 -30.52 -19.93
C LYS A 113 -4.61 -30.74 -18.63
N LYS A 114 -4.02 -31.93 -18.46
CA LYS A 114 -3.08 -32.18 -17.37
C LYS A 114 -1.89 -31.22 -17.48
N ALA A 115 -1.49 -30.61 -16.36
CA ALA A 115 -0.29 -29.81 -16.29
C ALA A 115 0.95 -30.64 -16.69
N PRO A 116 1.83 -30.14 -17.56
CA PRO A 116 3.08 -30.81 -17.86
C PRO A 116 4.02 -30.70 -16.65
N GLU A 117 5.03 -31.57 -16.60
CA GLU A 117 6.06 -31.48 -15.57
C GLU A 117 6.94 -30.24 -15.82
N TRP A 118 6.78 -29.22 -14.98
CA TRP A 118 7.58 -28.01 -15.08
C TRP A 118 8.85 -28.11 -14.24
N LYS A 119 9.96 -27.65 -14.82
CA LYS A 119 11.09 -27.19 -14.01
C LYS A 119 10.70 -25.87 -13.35
N MET A 120 11.15 -25.67 -12.11
CA MET A 120 10.90 -24.44 -11.36
C MET A 120 12.10 -23.50 -11.42
N SER A 121 11.86 -22.22 -11.64
CA SER A 121 12.86 -21.16 -11.55
C SER A 121 12.44 -20.16 -10.48
N VAL A 122 13.24 -20.02 -9.42
CA VAL A 122 12.98 -19.05 -8.36
C VAL A 122 13.95 -17.89 -8.49
N LYS A 123 13.43 -16.68 -8.70
CA LYS A 123 14.19 -15.45 -8.80
C LYS A 123 13.81 -14.54 -7.64
N LYS A 124 14.80 -14.10 -6.87
CA LYS A 124 14.63 -13.00 -5.92
C LYS A 124 15.22 -11.76 -6.57
N ILE A 125 14.36 -10.82 -6.95
CA ILE A 125 14.81 -9.49 -7.30
C ILE A 125 14.94 -8.75 -5.98
N PRO A 126 16.16 -8.44 -5.52
CA PRO A 126 16.30 -7.57 -4.36
C PRO A 126 15.57 -6.28 -4.73
N ALA A 127 14.52 -5.94 -3.97
CA ALA A 127 14.03 -4.57 -3.94
C ALA A 127 15.28 -3.71 -3.83
N GLN A 128 15.45 -2.71 -4.71
CA GLN A 128 16.52 -1.74 -4.53
C GLN A 128 16.28 -1.11 -3.17
N ALA A 129 16.92 -1.69 -2.14
CA ALA A 129 16.89 -1.17 -0.80
C ALA A 129 17.80 0.05 -0.89
N LYS A 130 17.27 1.15 -1.41
CA LYS A 130 17.68 2.46 -0.93
C LYS A 130 17.34 2.43 0.54
N ARG A 131 18.28 1.90 1.34
CA ARG A 131 18.18 1.92 2.79
C ARG A 131 18.04 3.37 3.14
N ILE A 132 16.82 3.77 3.43
CA ILE A 132 16.54 5.10 3.91
C ILE A 132 17.38 5.26 5.17
N LYS A 133 18.35 6.17 5.12
CA LYS A 133 19.10 6.55 6.30
C LYS A 133 18.20 7.46 7.11
N PHE A 134 17.60 6.88 8.15
CA PHE A 134 16.84 7.64 9.10
C PHE A 134 17.75 8.56 9.92
N ALA A 135 17.17 9.67 10.37
CA ALA A 135 17.78 10.56 11.35
C ALA A 135 18.14 9.80 12.62
N ASN A 136 19.05 10.37 13.41
CA ASN A 136 19.46 9.74 14.66
C ASN A 136 18.32 9.76 15.70
N LYS A 137 18.44 8.90 16.72
CA LYS A 137 17.42 8.75 17.77
C LYS A 137 17.07 10.05 18.49
N SER A 138 18.04 10.94 18.70
CA SER A 138 17.82 12.20 19.42
C SER A 138 16.99 13.16 18.58
N GLU A 139 17.32 13.27 17.29
CA GLU A 139 16.60 14.09 16.32
C GLU A 139 15.16 13.59 16.15
N LEU A 140 14.96 12.28 15.96
CA LEU A 140 13.61 11.70 15.86
C LEU A 140 12.77 11.94 17.14
N LYS A 141 13.40 11.87 18.32
CA LYS A 141 12.72 12.22 19.58
C LYS A 141 12.31 13.68 19.63
N GLN A 142 13.14 14.60 19.12
CA GLN A 142 12.80 16.02 19.10
C GLN A 142 11.66 16.29 18.12
N LEU A 143 11.72 15.74 16.91
CA LEU A 143 10.65 15.83 15.91
C LEU A 143 9.31 15.31 16.44
N TYR A 144 9.34 14.19 17.17
CA TYR A 144 8.16 13.65 17.84
C TYR A 144 7.64 14.57 18.94
N LYS A 145 8.52 15.16 19.76
CA LYS A 145 8.12 16.12 20.81
C LYS A 145 7.44 17.36 20.20
N ASN A 146 8.02 17.94 19.15
CA ASN A 146 7.44 19.09 18.45
C ASN A 146 6.01 18.76 17.96
N GLU A 147 5.82 17.56 17.38
CA GLU A 147 4.50 17.07 16.96
C GLU A 147 3.52 16.93 18.13
N GLN A 148 3.96 16.43 19.30
CA GLN A 148 3.10 16.35 20.48
C GLN A 148 2.71 17.72 21.04
N GLU A 149 3.55 18.73 20.90
CA GLU A 149 3.20 20.10 21.33
C GLU A 149 2.08 20.70 20.47
N ILE A 150 2.07 20.44 19.17
CA ILE A 150 0.99 20.85 18.26
C ILE A 150 -0.36 20.30 18.75
N PHE A 151 -0.40 19.01 19.10
CA PHE A 151 -1.62 18.36 19.59
C PHE A 151 -2.08 18.85 20.97
N LYS A 152 -1.18 19.43 21.78
CA LYS A 152 -1.58 20.07 23.04
C LYS A 152 -2.21 21.43 22.79
N ILE A 153 -1.62 22.21 21.89
CA ILE A 153 -1.97 23.61 21.64
C ILE A 153 -3.24 23.77 20.79
N ILE A 154 -3.69 22.71 20.11
CA ILE A 154 -4.93 22.75 19.32
C ILE A 154 -6.20 23.14 20.09
N ASN A 155 -6.12 23.18 21.42
CA ASN A 155 -7.25 23.49 22.30
C ASN A 155 -7.07 24.83 23.02
N ASP A 156 -5.95 25.53 22.79
CA ASP A 156 -5.67 26.80 23.47
C ASP A 156 -6.27 28.01 22.72
N ASP A 157 -7.08 27.79 21.67
CA ASP A 157 -7.65 28.80 20.75
C ASP A 157 -6.63 29.81 20.18
N ASN A 158 -5.34 29.51 20.30
CA ASN A 158 -4.25 30.43 20.01
C ASN A 158 -3.65 30.13 18.64
N LEU A 159 -4.35 30.55 17.58
CA LEU A 159 -3.92 30.35 16.20
C LEU A 159 -2.48 30.83 15.91
N PRO A 160 -2.02 32.02 16.36
CA PRO A 160 -0.63 32.44 16.16
C PRO A 160 0.38 31.49 16.78
N PHE A 161 0.12 30.99 17.99
CA PHE A 161 1.00 30.06 18.68
C PHE A 161 0.98 28.67 18.05
N PHE A 162 -0.20 28.22 17.60
CA PHE A 162 -0.35 26.99 16.84
C PHE A 162 0.43 27.04 15.52
N GLN A 163 0.32 28.13 14.75
CA GLN A 163 1.09 28.34 13.52
C GLN A 163 2.60 28.38 13.78
N GLN A 164 3.03 29.01 14.88
CA GLN A 164 4.44 29.01 15.28
C GLN A 164 4.96 27.59 15.53
N LYS A 165 4.14 26.72 16.13
CA LYS A 165 4.52 25.32 16.40
C LYS A 165 4.47 24.45 15.16
N LEU A 166 3.52 24.67 14.25
CA LEU A 166 3.50 24.03 12.94
C LEU A 166 4.72 24.35 12.09
N ALA A 167 5.28 25.55 12.24
CA ALA A 167 6.52 25.93 11.55
C ALA A 167 7.74 25.15 12.04
N GLN A 168 7.66 24.47 13.20
CA GLN A 168 8.74 23.64 13.71
C GLN A 168 8.76 22.28 13.00
N PRO A 169 9.94 21.72 12.70
CA PRO A 169 10.03 20.40 12.07
C PRO A 169 9.33 19.33 12.91
N THR A 170 8.41 18.58 12.29
CA THR A 170 7.67 17.50 12.93
C THR A 170 8.10 16.12 12.42
N LEU A 171 7.73 15.07 13.15
CA LEU A 171 7.96 13.70 12.68
C LEU A 171 7.21 13.43 11.37
N THR A 172 5.98 13.93 11.26
CA THR A 172 5.18 13.83 10.03
C THR A 172 5.84 14.54 8.84
N GLU A 173 6.31 15.79 9.01
CA GLU A 173 7.02 16.51 7.94
C GLU A 173 8.29 15.78 7.50
N TYR A 174 9.06 15.25 8.46
CA TYR A 174 10.27 14.47 8.20
C TYR A 174 9.97 13.20 7.39
N MET A 175 9.00 12.40 7.83
CA MET A 175 8.63 11.15 7.17
C MET A 175 7.99 11.40 5.80
N GLY A 176 7.14 12.41 5.68
CA GLY A 176 6.51 12.80 4.43
C GLY A 176 7.51 13.30 3.38
N SER A 177 8.41 14.21 3.76
CA SER A 177 9.49 14.69 2.88
C SER A 177 10.41 13.56 2.41
N LEU A 178 10.60 12.56 3.27
CA LEU A 178 11.38 11.37 2.94
C LEU A 178 10.66 10.50 1.89
N PHE A 179 9.35 10.28 2.05
CA PHE A 179 8.54 9.55 1.08
C PHE A 179 8.40 10.29 -0.24
N GLU A 180 8.26 11.62 -0.20
CA GLU A 180 8.29 12.49 -1.37
C GLU A 180 9.59 12.31 -2.18
N LYS A 181 10.75 12.37 -1.51
CA LYS A 181 12.06 12.13 -2.15
C LYS A 181 12.22 10.75 -2.78
N GLN A 182 11.46 9.76 -2.32
CA GLN A 182 11.45 8.41 -2.88
C GLN A 182 10.28 8.15 -3.84
N HIS A 183 9.45 9.16 -4.12
CA HIS A 183 8.24 9.05 -4.92
C HIS A 183 7.23 8.00 -4.40
N PHE A 184 7.14 7.85 -3.07
CA PHE A 184 6.20 6.95 -2.41
C PHE A 184 4.88 7.68 -2.11
N GLU A 185 4.07 7.92 -3.15
CA GLU A 185 2.80 8.65 -3.05
C GLU A 185 1.82 8.05 -2.01
N ARG A 186 1.67 6.72 -1.98
CA ARG A 186 0.84 6.06 -0.96
C ARG A 186 1.36 6.31 0.45
N GLY A 187 2.68 6.26 0.65
CA GLY A 187 3.30 6.56 1.93
C GLY A 187 3.06 8.00 2.37
N GLN A 188 3.07 8.96 1.43
CA GLN A 188 2.71 10.36 1.71
C GLN A 188 1.25 10.50 2.15
N LYS A 189 0.31 9.78 1.51
CA LYS A 189 -1.10 9.75 1.97
C LYS A 189 -1.22 9.15 3.37
N ASP A 190 -0.61 7.99 3.61
CA ASP A 190 -0.72 7.28 4.89
C ASP A 190 -0.15 8.10 6.07
N ILE A 191 0.95 8.83 5.87
CA ILE A 191 1.53 9.64 6.96
C ILE A 191 0.67 10.87 7.29
N VAL A 192 0.02 11.47 6.29
CA VAL A 192 -0.94 12.58 6.49
C VAL A 192 -2.19 12.08 7.20
N ILE A 193 -2.75 10.93 6.77
CA ILE A 193 -3.89 10.28 7.43
C ILE A 193 -3.60 10.03 8.91
N ARG A 194 -2.41 9.51 9.23
CA ARG A 194 -1.95 9.34 10.62
C ARG A 194 -2.00 10.67 11.38
N PHE A 195 -1.41 11.72 10.82
CA PHE A 195 -1.36 13.02 11.51
C PHE A 195 -2.76 13.58 11.77
N VAL A 196 -3.64 13.58 10.76
CA VAL A 196 -5.02 14.06 10.90
C VAL A 196 -5.76 13.25 11.96
N SER A 197 -5.59 11.93 11.98
CA SER A 197 -6.22 11.07 13.00
C SER A 197 -5.75 11.43 14.42
N LEU A 198 -4.47 11.72 14.60
CA LEU A 198 -3.92 12.16 15.89
C LEU A 198 -4.42 13.56 16.28
N LEU A 199 -4.50 14.47 15.32
CA LEU A 199 -5.01 15.83 15.50
C LEU A 199 -6.45 15.81 16.00
N ILE A 200 -7.32 15.06 15.33
CA ILE A 200 -8.74 14.91 15.68
C ILE A 200 -8.89 14.21 17.04
N ASN A 201 -8.08 13.19 17.31
CA ASN A 201 -8.10 12.52 18.61
C ASN A 201 -7.72 13.47 19.75
N ALA A 202 -6.76 14.37 19.53
CA ALA A 202 -6.40 15.38 20.53
C ALA A 202 -7.58 16.32 20.81
N VAL A 203 -8.30 16.75 19.78
CA VAL A 203 -9.46 17.64 19.91
C VAL A 203 -10.62 16.95 20.63
N ILE A 204 -10.93 15.71 20.27
CA ILE A 204 -11.96 14.89 20.96
C ILE A 204 -11.64 14.73 22.44
N SER A 205 -10.37 14.54 22.79
CA SER A 205 -9.94 14.27 24.16
C SER A 205 -10.15 15.45 25.12
N ASN A 206 -10.22 16.69 24.60
CA ASN A 206 -10.37 17.89 25.41
C ASN A 206 -11.83 18.38 25.55
N GLN A 207 -12.80 17.65 25.01
CA GLN A 207 -14.26 17.81 25.25
C GLN A 207 -14.92 19.14 24.83
N GLU A 208 -14.20 20.07 24.22
CA GLU A 208 -14.78 21.35 23.75
C GLU A 208 -15.58 21.21 22.45
N VAL A 209 -15.20 20.26 21.59
CA VAL A 209 -15.88 19.99 20.32
C VAL A 209 -16.69 18.70 20.42
N ALA A 210 -17.94 18.73 19.95
CA ALA A 210 -18.77 17.53 19.88
C ALA A 210 -18.09 16.45 19.01
N VAL A 211 -18.02 15.23 19.53
CA VAL A 211 -17.34 14.09 18.86
C VAL A 211 -17.85 13.88 17.44
N THR A 212 -19.15 14.03 17.21
CA THR A 212 -19.77 13.89 15.88
C THR A 212 -19.27 14.93 14.88
N VAL A 213 -19.02 16.16 15.33
CA VAL A 213 -18.47 17.24 14.51
C VAL A 213 -17.00 16.94 14.17
N ALA A 214 -16.22 16.54 15.17
CA ALA A 214 -14.81 16.19 14.98
C ALA A 214 -14.63 15.01 13.99
N LEU A 215 -15.46 13.97 14.12
CA LEU A 215 -15.45 12.83 13.19
C LEU A 215 -15.90 13.20 11.78
N LYS A 216 -16.88 14.11 11.63
CA LYS A 216 -17.29 14.59 10.31
C LYS A 216 -16.16 15.36 9.62
N ILE A 217 -15.47 16.25 10.35
CA ILE A 217 -14.31 16.98 9.83
C ILE A 217 -13.19 16.00 9.44
N GLN A 218 -12.97 14.95 10.24
CA GLN A 218 -12.04 13.89 9.89
C GLN A 218 -12.42 13.21 8.58
N ASP A 219 -13.68 12.80 8.41
CA ASP A 219 -14.17 12.15 7.19
C ASP A 219 -14.00 13.05 5.96
N ASP A 220 -14.36 14.32 6.06
CA ASP A 220 -14.18 15.30 4.99
C ASP A 220 -12.69 15.42 4.59
N ILE A 221 -11.79 15.56 5.56
CA ILE A 221 -10.34 15.63 5.31
C ILE A 221 -9.84 14.34 4.67
N LEU A 222 -10.22 13.17 5.19
CA LEU A 222 -9.82 11.87 4.64
C LEU A 222 -10.28 11.70 3.19
N GLY A 223 -11.51 12.13 2.88
CA GLY A 223 -12.01 12.18 1.51
C GLY A 223 -11.12 13.02 0.60
N THR A 224 -10.71 14.21 1.04
CA THR A 224 -9.79 15.06 0.25
C THR A 224 -8.43 14.43 0.02
N ILE A 225 -7.91 13.64 0.98
CA ILE A 225 -6.62 12.95 0.86
C ILE A 225 -6.72 11.77 -0.10
N GLU A 226 -7.77 10.93 0.06
CA GLU A 226 -7.94 9.71 -0.72
C GLU A 226 -8.10 10.03 -2.21
N PHE A 227 -8.99 10.97 -2.55
CA PHE A 227 -9.31 11.32 -3.92
C PHE A 227 -8.31 12.30 -4.57
N LYS A 228 -7.26 12.73 -3.86
CA LYS A 228 -6.22 13.58 -4.43
C LYS A 228 -5.43 12.83 -5.50
N LYS A 229 -5.54 13.29 -6.75
CA LYS A 229 -4.84 12.71 -7.92
C LYS A 229 -3.40 13.19 -8.02
N GLU A 230 -3.15 14.45 -7.68
CA GLU A 230 -1.82 15.06 -7.70
C GLU A 230 -1.46 15.52 -6.29
N ILE A 231 -0.38 14.94 -5.74
CA ILE A 231 0.09 15.24 -4.40
C ILE A 231 0.98 16.50 -4.49
N PRO A 232 0.61 17.62 -3.84
CA PRO A 232 1.45 18.81 -3.81
C PRO A 232 2.69 18.58 -2.93
N PRO A 233 3.69 19.49 -2.97
CA PRO A 233 4.85 19.38 -2.11
C PRO A 233 4.48 19.12 -0.66
N PHE A 234 5.09 18.12 -0.02
CA PHE A 234 4.55 17.52 1.22
C PHE A 234 4.29 18.57 2.31
N LYS A 235 5.23 19.50 2.49
CA LYS A 235 5.12 20.59 3.46
C LYS A 235 3.90 21.48 3.20
N LEU A 236 3.71 21.91 1.95
CA LEU A 236 2.57 22.74 1.57
C LEU A 236 1.25 22.01 1.78
N TRP A 237 1.23 20.72 1.46
CA TRP A 237 0.05 19.88 1.66
C TRP A 237 -0.33 19.78 3.14
N MET A 238 0.68 19.58 3.97
CA MET A 238 0.54 19.50 5.41
C MET A 238 -0.03 20.81 5.98
N ASP A 239 0.56 21.95 5.62
CA ASP A 239 0.10 23.27 6.06
C ASP A 239 -1.36 23.54 5.67
N GLN A 240 -1.76 23.19 4.44
CA GLN A 240 -3.14 23.35 3.97
C GLN A 240 -4.13 22.54 4.80
N LEU A 241 -3.83 21.26 5.05
CA LEU A 241 -4.72 20.36 5.76
C LEU A 241 -4.86 20.74 7.23
N VAL A 242 -3.77 21.15 7.87
CA VAL A 242 -3.83 21.54 9.28
C VAL A 242 -4.56 22.86 9.47
N ASN A 243 -4.33 23.85 8.59
CA ASN A 243 -5.08 25.10 8.63
C ASN A 243 -6.58 24.86 8.38
N TYR A 244 -6.93 24.00 7.42
CA TYR A 244 -8.33 23.61 7.19
C TYR A 244 -8.92 22.92 8.43
N GLY A 245 -8.21 21.95 9.02
CA GLY A 245 -8.66 21.25 10.22
C GLY A 245 -8.88 22.20 11.39
N TRP A 246 -7.93 23.12 11.65
CA TRP A 246 -8.08 24.12 12.70
C TRP A 246 -9.30 25.00 12.48
N ILE A 247 -9.44 25.62 11.29
CA ILE A 247 -10.55 26.51 10.96
C ILE A 247 -11.89 25.76 11.11
N SER A 248 -11.99 24.56 10.55
CA SER A 248 -13.22 23.76 10.64
C SER A 248 -13.58 23.44 12.07
N LEU A 249 -12.62 23.08 12.93
CA LEU A 249 -12.90 22.76 14.34
C LEU A 249 -13.34 23.99 15.14
N HIS A 250 -12.66 25.11 14.97
CA HIS A 250 -12.90 26.33 15.75
C HIS A 250 -14.10 27.13 15.25
N CYS A 251 -14.41 27.11 13.94
CA CYS A 251 -15.62 27.73 13.42
C CYS A 251 -16.88 26.89 13.68
N SER A 252 -16.76 25.56 13.79
CA SER A 252 -17.90 24.69 14.11
C SER A 252 -18.33 24.82 15.57
N ALA A 253 -17.40 25.12 16.48
CA ALA A 253 -17.70 25.36 17.89
C ALA A 253 -18.56 26.63 18.13
N PHE A 254 -18.60 27.56 17.19
CA PHE A 254 -19.47 28.76 17.25
C PHE A 254 -20.90 28.54 16.71
N LEU A 255 -21.17 27.39 16.08
CA LEU A 255 -22.47 27.08 15.45
C LEU A 255 -23.28 26.01 16.19
N SER A 256 -22.77 25.48 17.30
CA SER A 256 -23.47 24.58 18.23
C SER A 256 -23.83 25.31 19.51
#